data_AF-R6WN60-F1
#
_entry.id   AF-R6WN60-F1
#
_cell.length_a   1.000
_cell.length_b   1.000
_cell.length_c   1.000
_cell.angle_alpha   90.00
_cell.angle_beta   90.00
_cell.angle_gamma   90.00
#
_symmetry.space_group_name_H-M   'P 1'
#
loop_
_entity.id
_entity.type
_entity.pdbx_description
1 polymer ?
#
loop_
_entity_poly.entity_id
_entity_poly.type
_entity_poly.pdbx_seq_one_letter_code
_entity_poly.pdbx_strand_id
1 'polypeptide(L)'
;MRIDQIKIDEWYDIPGYGGKYQINYYGNIRRALKNGRYKEIHPFIKKSNGRRCVKLNCKEHVVMKLMQRTFYGELKDGCVAYHKNMCITDDILSNIGISTREQLGKITGRKNNCERSVVKIDSCGQIVDFYRSVREAGRKNHMAYQTILDRINGKVKSLYAPDGYVYVKEKESEIQKAIRKIELENRKESGVSFVSAPDVVFDF
;
A
#
# COMPACT_ATOMS: atom_id res chain seq x y z
N MET A 1 22.58 0.35 -18.13
CA MET A 1 21.58 1.18 -18.87
C MET A 1 21.94 1.10 -20.35
N ARG A 2 21.07 1.53 -21.25
CA ARG A 2 21.38 1.64 -22.69
C ARG A 2 22.21 2.89 -23.01
N ILE A 3 22.00 3.95 -22.24
CA ILE A 3 22.68 5.24 -22.38
C ILE A 3 23.52 5.43 -21.12
N ASP A 4 24.84 5.62 -21.28
CA ASP A 4 25.79 5.66 -20.16
C ASP A 4 25.83 7.02 -19.48
N GLN A 5 25.71 8.11 -20.24
CA GLN A 5 25.67 9.47 -19.73
C GLN A 5 24.36 10.14 -20.14
N ILE A 6 23.56 10.51 -19.13
CA ILE A 6 22.25 11.12 -19.32
C ILE A 6 22.34 12.57 -18.88
N LYS A 7 21.98 13.47 -19.78
CA LYS A 7 21.84 14.90 -19.51
C LYS A 7 20.36 15.21 -19.37
N ILE A 8 20.03 15.97 -18.33
CA ILE A 8 18.65 16.24 -17.93
C ILE A 8 17.89 17.03 -19.00
N ASP A 9 18.56 17.98 -19.66
CA ASP A 9 17.96 18.90 -20.63
C ASP A 9 17.98 18.37 -22.08
N GLU A 10 18.53 17.18 -22.30
CA GLU A 10 18.59 16.56 -23.62
C GLU A 10 17.35 15.72 -23.95
N TRP A 11 17.19 15.49 -25.25
CA TRP A 11 16.12 14.70 -25.83
C TRP A 11 16.70 13.47 -26.52
N TYR A 12 16.12 12.32 -26.24
CA TYR A 12 16.62 11.03 -26.71
C TYR A 12 15.62 10.38 -27.65
N ASP A 13 16.10 9.85 -28.76
CA ASP A 13 15.25 9.18 -29.75
C ASP A 13 14.60 7.94 -29.15
N ILE A 14 13.29 7.82 -29.37
CA ILE A 14 12.54 6.62 -28.97
C ILE A 14 12.86 5.50 -29.98
N PRO A 15 13.42 4.36 -29.54
CA PRO A 15 13.76 3.26 -30.43
C PRO A 15 12.54 2.75 -31.22
N GLY A 16 12.75 2.44 -32.51
CA GLY A 16 11.70 1.94 -33.41
C GLY A 16 10.91 3.01 -34.16
N TYR A 17 11.24 4.30 -34.00
CA TYR A 17 10.57 5.41 -34.69
C TYR A 17 11.48 6.24 -35.62
N GLY A 18 12.74 5.84 -35.81
CA GLY A 18 13.67 6.49 -36.75
C GLY A 18 13.82 7.99 -36.53
N GLY A 19 13.96 8.43 -35.27
CA GLY A 19 14.11 9.86 -34.91
C GLY A 19 12.82 10.69 -34.98
N LYS A 20 11.68 10.11 -35.38
CA LYS A 20 10.39 10.84 -35.45
C LYS A 20 9.91 11.33 -34.09
N TYR A 21 10.20 10.58 -33.02
CA TYR A 21 9.77 10.88 -31.66
C TYR A 21 10.93 10.81 -30.70
N GLN A 22 10.95 11.76 -29.77
CA GLN A 22 11.96 11.88 -28.72
C GLN A 22 11.31 11.98 -27.35
N ILE A 23 12.04 11.54 -26.33
CA ILE A 23 11.65 11.60 -24.92
C ILE A 23 12.81 12.15 -24.09
N ASN A 24 12.51 12.96 -23.09
CA ASN A 24 13.53 13.52 -22.19
C ASN A 24 13.53 12.84 -20.82
N TYR A 25 14.43 13.30 -19.94
CA TYR A 25 14.59 12.82 -18.57
C TYR A 25 13.29 12.84 -17.74
N TYR A 26 12.42 13.81 -17.98
CA TYR A 26 11.15 14.01 -17.27
C TYR A 26 9.98 13.20 -17.85
N GLY A 27 10.21 12.42 -18.91
CA GLY A 27 9.15 11.69 -19.60
C GLY A 27 8.22 12.60 -20.42
N ASN A 28 8.68 13.78 -20.82
CA ASN A 28 8.01 14.59 -21.83
C ASN A 28 8.39 14.11 -23.21
N ILE A 29 7.45 14.19 -24.15
CA ILE A 29 7.57 13.58 -25.48
C ILE A 29 7.35 14.64 -26.54
N ARG A 30 8.19 14.63 -27.57
CA ARG A 30 8.06 15.52 -28.73
C ARG A 30 8.20 14.76 -30.03
N ARG A 31 7.69 15.36 -31.10
CA ARG A 31 7.73 14.84 -32.47
C ARG A 31 8.48 15.80 -33.38
N ALA A 32 9.41 15.26 -34.17
CA ALA A 32 10.04 15.98 -35.26
C ALA A 32 9.04 16.24 -36.40
N LEU A 33 8.97 17.48 -36.87
CA LEU A 33 8.19 17.90 -38.03
C LEU A 33 9.07 17.95 -39.28
N LYS A 34 8.46 17.91 -40.46
CA LYS A 34 9.19 17.97 -41.74
C LYS A 34 10.04 19.24 -41.91
N ASN A 35 9.69 20.32 -41.21
CA ASN A 35 10.39 21.61 -41.26
C ASN A 35 11.52 21.73 -40.22
N GLY A 36 11.97 20.60 -39.63
CA GLY A 36 13.05 20.59 -38.63
C GLY A 36 12.64 21.07 -37.23
N ARG A 37 11.41 21.55 -37.05
CA ARG A 37 10.88 21.95 -35.73
C ARG A 37 10.36 20.75 -34.95
N TYR A 38 10.22 20.92 -33.65
CA TYR A 38 9.62 19.92 -32.76
C TYR A 38 8.26 20.38 -32.26
N LYS A 39 7.34 19.43 -32.08
CA LYS A 39 6.04 19.63 -31.43
C LYS A 39 5.91 18.70 -30.24
N GLU A 40 5.64 19.23 -29.06
CA GLU A 40 5.33 18.43 -27.88
C GLU A 40 4.03 17.64 -28.06
N ILE A 41 4.02 16.44 -27.50
CA ILE A 41 2.86 15.56 -27.46
C ILE A 41 2.52 15.33 -26.00
N HIS A 42 1.38 15.85 -25.57
CA HIS A 42 0.92 15.72 -24.20
C HIS A 42 0.38 14.31 -23.94
N PRO A 43 0.95 13.58 -22.97
CA PRO A 43 0.37 12.35 -22.48
C PRO A 43 -0.94 12.62 -21.72
N PHE A 44 -1.77 11.60 -21.60
CA PHE A 44 -3.03 11.61 -20.87
C PHE A 44 -3.07 10.48 -19.83
N ILE A 45 -3.89 10.62 -18.79
CA ILE A 45 -4.10 9.57 -17.79
C ILE A 45 -5.20 8.64 -18.30
N LYS A 46 -4.90 7.35 -18.42
CA LYS A 46 -5.87 6.34 -18.88
C LYS A 46 -6.83 5.98 -17.74
N LYS A 47 -8.14 6.22 -17.96
CA LYS A 47 -9.18 5.97 -16.95
C LYS A 47 -9.21 4.53 -16.41
N SER A 48 -8.86 3.53 -17.24
CA SER A 48 -8.99 2.12 -16.85
C SER A 48 -7.94 1.65 -15.84
N ASN A 49 -6.76 2.26 -15.79
CA ASN A 49 -5.65 1.80 -14.93
C ASN A 49 -4.79 2.92 -14.34
N GLY A 50 -5.16 4.18 -14.55
CA GLY A 50 -4.47 5.37 -14.04
C GLY A 50 -3.09 5.64 -14.65
N ARG A 51 -2.63 4.85 -15.62
CA ARG A 51 -1.30 5.03 -16.21
C ARG A 51 -1.26 6.24 -17.14
N ARG A 52 -0.13 6.93 -17.15
CA ARG A 52 0.17 7.98 -18.13
C ARG A 52 0.51 7.36 -19.48
N CYS A 53 -0.29 7.67 -20.49
CA CYS A 53 -0.20 7.13 -21.84
C CYS A 53 -0.07 8.24 -22.87
N VAL A 54 0.54 7.93 -24.02
CA VAL A 54 0.67 8.84 -25.16
C VAL A 54 0.27 8.09 -26.44
N LYS A 55 -0.22 8.81 -27.44
CA LYS A 55 -0.48 8.24 -28.78
C LYS A 55 0.65 8.58 -29.74
N LEU A 56 1.37 7.56 -30.21
CA LEU A 56 2.41 7.67 -31.24
C LEU A 56 1.95 6.87 -32.47
N ASN A 57 1.96 7.47 -33.67
CA ASN A 57 1.39 6.85 -34.89
C ASN A 57 0.01 6.20 -34.66
N CYS A 58 -0.89 6.92 -33.98
CA CYS A 58 -2.24 6.45 -33.64
C CYS A 58 -2.31 5.21 -32.71
N LYS A 59 -1.17 4.73 -32.19
CA LYS A 59 -1.11 3.64 -31.21
C LYS A 59 -0.83 4.19 -29.82
N GLU A 60 -1.51 3.63 -28.83
CA GLU A 60 -1.33 4.01 -27.43
C GLU A 60 -0.10 3.32 -26.83
N HIS A 61 0.72 4.08 -26.12
CA HIS A 61 1.91 3.60 -25.43
C HIS A 61 1.93 4.16 -24.00
N VAL A 62 2.31 3.32 -23.04
CA VAL A 62 2.56 3.75 -21.65
C VAL A 62 3.90 4.50 -21.60
N VAL A 63 3.92 5.69 -21.02
CA VAL A 63 5.12 6.55 -20.98
C VAL A 63 6.28 5.86 -20.25
N MET A 64 6.03 5.22 -19.09
CA MET A 64 7.04 4.40 -18.40
C MET A 64 7.70 3.34 -19.31
N LYS A 65 6.95 2.73 -20.23
CA LYS A 65 7.50 1.73 -21.15
C LYS A 65 8.37 2.36 -22.24
N LEU A 66 8.06 3.58 -22.66
CA LEU A 66 8.92 4.35 -23.56
C LEU A 66 10.22 4.75 -22.85
N MET A 67 10.12 5.28 -21.63
CA MET A 67 11.29 5.58 -20.78
C MET A 67 12.19 4.35 -20.59
N GLN A 68 11.59 3.21 -20.23
CA GLN A 68 12.29 1.94 -20.09
C GLN A 68 13.07 1.59 -21.38
N ARG A 69 12.39 1.58 -22.53
CA ARG A 69 13.01 1.19 -23.81
C ARG A 69 14.11 2.15 -24.25
N THR A 70 13.94 3.45 -24.01
CA THR A 70 14.92 4.47 -24.41
C THR A 70 16.18 4.41 -23.53
N PHE A 71 16.02 4.40 -22.21
CA PHE A 71 17.15 4.57 -21.29
C PHE A 71 17.73 3.25 -20.75
N TYR A 72 16.91 2.22 -20.57
CA TYR A 72 17.34 0.92 -20.06
C TYR A 72 17.48 -0.12 -21.17
N GLY A 73 16.70 0.01 -22.25
CA GLY A 73 16.67 -0.95 -23.35
C GLY A 73 15.81 -2.17 -23.04
N GLU A 74 16.24 -3.32 -23.57
CA GLU A 74 15.66 -4.61 -23.22
C GLU A 74 16.07 -5.00 -21.81
N LEU A 75 15.09 -5.47 -21.04
CA LEU A 75 15.35 -5.94 -19.67
C LEU A 75 15.70 -7.42 -19.73
N LYS A 76 16.56 -7.86 -18.80
CA LYS A 76 16.80 -9.28 -18.55
C LYS A 76 15.48 -9.98 -18.24
N ASP A 77 15.40 -11.26 -18.60
CA ASP A 77 14.19 -12.03 -18.34
C ASP A 77 13.83 -12.04 -16.84
N GLY A 78 12.54 -12.01 -16.53
CA GLY A 78 12.02 -11.89 -15.17
C GLY A 78 12.11 -10.49 -14.53
N CYS A 79 12.84 -9.53 -15.13
CA CYS A 79 12.91 -8.15 -14.64
C CYS A 79 11.78 -7.27 -15.18
N VAL A 80 11.37 -6.30 -14.37
CA VAL A 80 10.32 -5.33 -14.67
C VAL A 80 10.73 -3.92 -14.21
N ALA A 81 10.29 -2.93 -14.96
CA ALA A 81 10.36 -1.53 -14.55
C ALA A 81 9.22 -1.19 -13.60
N TYR A 82 9.49 -0.38 -12.58
CA TYR A 82 8.52 0.09 -11.59
C TYR A 82 8.87 1.51 -11.13
N HIS A 83 7.88 2.21 -10.57
CA HIS A 83 8.05 3.51 -9.93
C HIS A 83 8.52 3.33 -8.48
N LYS A 84 9.69 3.88 -8.13
CA LYS A 84 10.28 3.76 -6.78
C LYS A 84 9.39 4.38 -5.72
N ASN A 85 8.78 5.54 -6.01
CA ASN A 85 7.83 6.21 -5.13
C ASN A 85 6.40 5.63 -5.20
N MET A 86 6.15 4.60 -6.01
CA MET A 86 4.83 3.98 -6.23
C MET A 86 3.77 4.89 -6.89
N CYS A 87 4.14 6.08 -7.35
CA CYS A 87 3.27 6.99 -8.08
C CYS A 87 3.29 6.66 -9.58
N ILE A 88 2.24 6.01 -10.08
CA ILE A 88 2.18 5.47 -11.47
C ILE A 88 2.15 6.54 -12.58
N THR A 89 2.03 7.81 -12.21
CA THR A 89 2.03 8.96 -13.12
C THR A 89 3.35 9.73 -13.14
N ASP A 90 4.26 9.44 -12.20
CA ASP A 90 5.56 10.10 -12.07
C ASP A 90 6.63 9.35 -12.88
N ASP A 91 6.67 9.61 -14.19
CA ASP A 91 7.55 8.92 -15.13
C ASP A 91 8.97 9.53 -15.23
N ILE A 92 9.41 10.32 -14.26
CA ILE A 92 10.78 10.85 -14.24
C ILE A 92 11.78 9.69 -14.18
N LEU A 93 12.86 9.76 -14.97
CA LEU A 93 13.80 8.66 -15.09
C LEU A 93 14.42 8.22 -13.75
N SER A 94 14.75 9.16 -12.86
CA SER A 94 15.28 8.84 -11.53
C SER A 94 14.31 8.03 -10.67
N ASN A 95 13.01 8.20 -10.88
CA ASN A 95 11.97 7.46 -10.18
C ASN A 95 11.73 6.07 -10.77
N ILE A 96 12.23 5.78 -11.98
CA ILE A 96 12.10 4.45 -12.58
C ILE A 96 13.20 3.54 -12.02
N GLY A 97 12.79 2.45 -11.39
CA GLY A 97 13.66 1.36 -10.95
C GLY A 97 13.45 0.10 -11.79
N ILE A 98 14.46 -0.77 -11.83
CA ILE A 98 14.35 -2.12 -12.39
C ILE A 98 14.49 -3.11 -11.24
N SER A 99 13.57 -4.07 -11.15
CA SER A 99 13.60 -5.13 -10.14
C SER A 99 13.02 -6.42 -10.73
N THR A 100 13.22 -7.53 -10.04
CA THR A 100 12.54 -8.79 -10.38
C THR A 100 11.06 -8.71 -9.99
N ARG A 101 10.20 -9.47 -10.67
CA ARG A 101 8.77 -9.58 -10.29
C ARG A 101 8.60 -10.02 -8.83
N GLU A 102 9.44 -10.94 -8.37
CA GLU A 102 9.39 -11.46 -7.00
C GLU A 102 9.69 -10.38 -5.95
N GLN A 103 10.78 -9.64 -6.13
CA GLN A 103 11.14 -8.55 -5.22
C GLN A 103 10.08 -7.44 -5.22
N LEU A 104 9.61 -7.06 -6.41
CA LEU A 104 8.53 -6.08 -6.52
C LEU A 104 7.27 -6.58 -5.79
N GLY A 105 6.89 -7.85 -5.96
CA GLY A 105 5.78 -8.47 -5.24
C GLY A 105 5.94 -8.47 -3.72
N LYS A 106 7.15 -8.69 -3.20
CA LYS A 106 7.44 -8.60 -1.76
C LYS A 106 7.23 -7.18 -1.21
N ILE A 107 7.56 -6.16 -2.00
CA ILE A 107 7.39 -4.75 -1.63
C ILE A 107 5.92 -4.34 -1.71
N THR A 108 5.24 -4.67 -2.82
CA THR A 108 3.89 -4.18 -3.10
C THR A 108 2.79 -5.04 -2.47
N GLY A 109 3.02 -6.33 -2.30
CA GLY A 109 2.02 -7.27 -1.74
C GLY A 109 1.57 -6.91 -0.33
N ARG A 110 2.43 -6.22 0.44
CA ARG A 110 2.11 -5.71 1.79
C ARG A 110 1.16 -4.50 1.76
N LYS A 111 1.04 -3.80 0.62
CA LYS A 111 0.25 -2.56 0.49
C LYS A 111 -1.21 -2.79 0.07
N ASN A 112 -1.66 -4.03 -0.06
CA ASN A 112 -3.01 -4.34 -0.54
C ASN A 112 -4.13 -4.12 0.50
N ASN A 113 -3.84 -3.48 1.64
CA ASN A 113 -4.78 -3.31 2.77
C ASN A 113 -5.45 -4.62 3.24
N CYS A 114 -4.88 -5.78 2.89
CA CYS A 114 -5.33 -7.08 3.37
C CYS A 114 -4.75 -7.41 4.75
N GLU A 115 -3.73 -6.66 5.19
CA GLU A 115 -3.22 -6.73 6.56
C GLU A 115 -4.27 -6.13 7.50
N ARG A 116 -4.73 -6.93 8.45
CA ARG A 116 -5.66 -6.51 9.50
C ARG A 116 -4.87 -6.44 10.79
N SER A 117 -4.44 -5.25 11.18
CA SER A 117 -3.83 -5.05 12.48
C SER A 117 -4.81 -5.42 13.59
N VAL A 118 -4.26 -5.98 14.65
CA VAL A 118 -5.00 -6.60 15.75
C VAL A 118 -4.50 -6.02 17.06
N VAL A 119 -5.43 -5.74 17.95
CA VAL A 119 -5.17 -5.24 19.29
C VAL A 119 -5.48 -6.36 20.28
N LYS A 120 -4.62 -6.51 21.29
CA LYS A 120 -4.81 -7.41 22.43
C LYS A 120 -5.22 -6.59 23.65
N ILE A 121 -6.34 -6.97 24.26
CA ILE A 121 -6.98 -6.27 25.37
C ILE A 121 -7.08 -7.23 26.56
N ASP A 122 -6.73 -6.77 27.75
CA ASP A 122 -6.89 -7.56 28.99
C ASP A 122 -8.33 -7.55 29.52
N SER A 123 -8.57 -8.29 30.61
CA SER A 123 -9.87 -8.37 31.30
C SER A 123 -10.30 -7.07 31.98
N CYS A 124 -9.41 -6.08 32.11
CA CYS A 124 -9.73 -4.75 32.63
C CYS A 124 -10.06 -3.75 31.51
N GLY A 125 -9.97 -4.16 30.24
CA GLY A 125 -10.22 -3.30 29.08
C GLY A 125 -9.00 -2.50 28.64
N GLN A 126 -7.80 -2.76 29.18
CA GLN A 126 -6.57 -2.07 28.78
C GLN A 126 -5.95 -2.75 27.56
N ILE A 127 -5.41 -1.93 26.66
CA ILE A 127 -4.67 -2.43 25.50
C ILE A 127 -3.27 -2.80 25.94
N VAL A 128 -2.90 -4.06 25.71
CA VAL A 128 -1.64 -4.66 26.19
C VAL A 128 -0.62 -4.82 25.07
N ASP A 129 -1.08 -5.02 23.83
CA ASP A 129 -0.19 -5.22 22.70
C ASP A 129 -0.88 -4.91 21.35
N PHE A 130 -0.05 -4.60 20.35
CA PHE A 130 -0.45 -4.36 18.97
C PHE A 130 0.29 -5.32 18.04
N TYR A 131 -0.47 -5.93 17.14
CA TYR A 131 0.06 -6.84 16.12
C TYR A 131 -0.29 -6.34 14.74
N ARG A 132 0.66 -6.49 13.80
CA ARG A 132 0.43 -6.11 12.41
C ARG A 132 -0.62 -7.01 11.73
N SER A 133 -0.83 -8.22 12.26
CA SER A 133 -1.75 -9.20 11.70
C SER A 133 -2.17 -10.26 12.72
N VAL A 134 -3.32 -10.89 12.46
CA VAL A 134 -3.80 -12.07 13.22
C VAL A 134 -2.76 -13.21 13.25
N ARG A 135 -2.01 -13.42 12.17
CA ARG A 135 -0.95 -14.45 12.12
C ARG A 135 0.24 -14.11 12.99
N GLU A 136 0.58 -12.82 13.11
CA GLU A 136 1.61 -12.38 14.03
C GLU A 136 1.17 -12.54 15.47
N ALA A 137 -0.07 -12.11 15.79
CA ALA A 137 -0.68 -12.29 17.10
C ALA A 137 -0.63 -13.77 17.52
N GLY A 138 -1.04 -14.68 16.64
CA GLY A 138 -0.98 -16.12 16.92
C GLY A 138 0.44 -16.63 17.19
N ARG A 139 1.43 -16.21 16.39
CA ARG A 139 2.82 -16.60 16.58
C ARG A 139 3.41 -16.10 17.91
N LYS A 140 3.17 -14.83 18.26
CA LYS A 140 3.69 -14.21 19.49
C LYS A 140 2.99 -14.72 20.76
N ASN A 141 1.72 -15.08 20.66
CA ASN A 141 0.93 -15.60 21.79
C ASN A 141 0.81 -17.13 21.77
N HIS A 142 1.68 -17.81 21.01
CA HIS A 142 1.77 -19.28 20.96
C HIS A 142 0.43 -20.00 20.69
N MET A 143 -0.41 -19.42 19.81
CA MET A 143 -1.71 -19.99 19.47
C MET A 143 -1.98 -19.98 17.96
N ALA A 144 -2.85 -20.89 17.51
CA ALA A 144 -3.27 -20.93 16.13
C ALA A 144 -3.94 -19.61 15.74
N TYR A 145 -3.50 -19.00 14.63
CA TYR A 145 -4.09 -17.74 14.15
C TYR A 145 -5.62 -17.86 13.92
N GLN A 146 -6.10 -19.07 13.62
CA GLN A 146 -7.52 -19.36 13.41
C GLN A 146 -8.33 -19.13 14.70
N THR A 147 -7.75 -19.46 15.86
CA THR A 147 -8.34 -19.24 17.19
C THR A 147 -8.65 -17.77 17.45
N ILE A 148 -7.74 -16.89 17.07
CA ILE A 148 -7.90 -15.43 17.15
C ILE A 148 -8.89 -14.95 16.08
N LEU A 149 -8.76 -15.46 14.85
CA LEU A 149 -9.58 -15.05 13.71
C LEU A 149 -11.07 -15.38 13.92
N ASP A 150 -11.38 -16.54 14.47
CA ASP A 150 -12.77 -16.97 14.70
C ASP A 150 -13.43 -16.13 15.80
N ARG A 151 -12.68 -15.65 16.79
CA ARG A 151 -13.17 -14.69 17.80
C ARG A 151 -13.40 -13.31 17.22
N ILE A 152 -12.44 -12.79 16.45
CA ILE A 152 -12.59 -11.51 15.73
C ILE A 152 -13.81 -11.53 14.81
N ASN A 153 -14.13 -12.67 14.20
CA ASN A 153 -15.28 -12.84 13.32
C ASN A 153 -16.57 -13.26 14.05
N GLY A 154 -16.56 -13.39 15.39
CA GLY A 154 -17.75 -13.74 16.18
C GLY A 154 -18.25 -15.17 16.00
N LYS A 155 -17.42 -16.10 15.51
CA LYS A 155 -17.77 -17.52 15.36
C LYS A 155 -17.71 -18.31 16.67
N VAL A 156 -17.09 -17.74 17.70
CA VAL A 156 -16.95 -18.34 19.04
C VAL A 156 -17.80 -17.53 20.02
N LYS A 157 -18.52 -18.22 20.91
CA LYS A 157 -19.37 -17.57 21.93
C LYS A 157 -18.57 -16.89 23.04
N SER A 158 -17.45 -17.49 23.45
CA SER A 158 -16.56 -16.94 24.47
C SER A 158 -15.82 -15.71 23.96
N LEU A 159 -15.81 -14.65 24.76
CA LEU A 159 -15.13 -13.40 24.48
C LEU A 159 -13.59 -13.57 24.51
N TYR A 160 -13.09 -14.29 25.53
CA TYR A 160 -11.67 -14.45 25.78
C TYR A 160 -11.05 -15.57 24.93
N ALA A 161 -9.84 -15.32 24.46
CA ALA A 161 -8.96 -16.33 23.90
C ALA A 161 -8.39 -17.23 25.01
N PRO A 162 -7.83 -18.41 24.66
CA PRO A 162 -7.32 -19.35 25.67
C PRO A 162 -6.22 -18.80 26.57
N ASP A 163 -5.57 -17.71 26.17
CA ASP A 163 -4.58 -16.97 26.94
C ASP A 163 -5.18 -15.92 27.89
N GLY A 164 -6.51 -15.80 27.96
CA GLY A 164 -7.22 -14.88 28.85
C GLY A 164 -7.39 -13.46 28.29
N TYR A 165 -7.06 -13.22 27.01
CA TYR A 165 -7.15 -11.88 26.41
C TYR A 165 -8.20 -11.80 25.30
N VAL A 166 -8.65 -10.58 25.01
CA VAL A 166 -9.57 -10.28 23.92
C VAL A 166 -8.78 -9.73 22.73
N TYR A 167 -9.07 -10.26 21.54
CA TYR A 167 -8.42 -9.84 20.30
C TYR A 167 -9.44 -9.19 19.38
N VAL A 168 -9.15 -7.97 18.90
CA VAL A 168 -10.01 -7.23 17.97
C VAL A 168 -9.19 -6.56 16.87
N LYS A 169 -9.87 -6.12 15.80
CA LYS A 169 -9.23 -5.30 14.76
C LYS A 169 -8.86 -3.94 15.35
N GLU A 170 -7.75 -3.37 14.90
CA GLU A 170 -7.34 -2.00 15.18
C GLU A 170 -8.26 -1.00 14.45
N LYS A 171 -9.49 -0.93 14.92
CA LYS A 171 -10.51 0.04 14.52
C LYS A 171 -11.19 0.51 15.78
N GLU A 172 -11.25 1.81 15.97
CA GLU A 172 -11.80 2.43 17.18
C GLU A 172 -13.18 1.88 17.58
N SER A 173 -14.08 1.72 16.60
CA SER A 173 -15.41 1.15 16.82
C SER A 173 -15.40 -0.30 17.33
N GLU A 174 -14.40 -1.09 16.93
CA GLU A 174 -14.27 -2.50 17.35
C GLU A 174 -13.64 -2.61 18.74
N ILE A 175 -12.67 -1.74 19.03
CA ILE A 175 -12.02 -1.62 20.35
C ILE A 175 -13.06 -1.22 21.40
N GLN A 176 -13.84 -0.16 21.15
CA GLN A 176 -14.89 0.30 22.07
C GLN A 176 -15.95 -0.79 22.34
N LYS A 177 -16.36 -1.54 21.30
CA LYS A 177 -17.29 -2.66 21.47
C LYS A 177 -16.72 -3.77 22.35
N ALA A 178 -15.43 -4.08 22.22
CA ALA A 178 -14.78 -5.10 23.06
C ALA A 178 -14.70 -4.66 24.51
N ILE A 179 -14.26 -3.42 24.78
CA ILE A 179 -14.21 -2.85 26.13
C ILE A 179 -15.59 -2.91 26.79
N ARG A 180 -16.64 -2.48 26.08
CA ARG A 180 -18.02 -2.55 26.59
C ARG A 180 -18.48 -3.98 26.89
N LYS A 181 -18.05 -4.98 26.10
CA LYS A 181 -18.37 -6.39 26.36
C LYS A 181 -17.66 -6.91 27.61
N ILE A 182 -16.39 -6.55 27.78
CA ILE A 182 -15.58 -6.89 28.95
C ILE A 182 -16.25 -6.32 30.21
N GLU A 183 -16.61 -5.04 30.21
CA GLU A 183 -17.32 -4.39 31.32
C GLU A 183 -18.63 -5.10 31.67
N LEU A 184 -19.38 -5.55 30.66
CA LEU A 184 -20.66 -6.22 30.84
C LEU A 184 -20.51 -7.65 31.38
N GLU A 185 -19.47 -8.38 30.98
CA GLU A 185 -19.12 -9.69 31.58
C GLU A 185 -18.67 -9.53 33.04
N ASN A 186 -17.80 -8.55 33.32
CA ASN A 186 -17.32 -8.27 34.68
C ASN A 186 -18.48 -7.92 35.64
N ARG A 187 -19.48 -7.16 35.16
CA ARG A 187 -20.70 -6.86 35.94
C ARG A 187 -21.55 -8.10 36.24
N LYS A 188 -21.63 -9.05 35.30
CA LYS A 188 -22.37 -10.31 35.49
C LYS A 188 -21.70 -11.22 36.50
N GLU A 189 -20.37 -11.33 36.45
CA GLU A 189 -19.60 -12.16 37.39
C GLU A 189 -19.59 -11.59 38.81
N SER A 190 -19.52 -10.27 38.94
CA SER A 190 -19.44 -9.62 40.26
C SER A 190 -20.76 -9.60 41.03
N GLY A 191 -21.91 -9.78 40.35
CA GLY A 191 -23.24 -9.67 40.95
C GLY A 191 -23.61 -8.28 41.52
N VAL A 192 -22.68 -7.31 41.45
CA VAL A 192 -22.83 -5.96 42.00
C VAL A 192 -22.87 -4.95 40.87
N SER A 193 -23.93 -4.14 40.83
CA SER A 193 -23.99 -2.95 39.99
C SER A 193 -23.04 -1.89 40.53
N PHE A 194 -21.89 -1.70 39.91
CA PHE A 194 -21.04 -0.55 40.19
C PHE A 194 -21.79 0.72 39.77
N VAL A 195 -22.40 1.40 40.75
CA VAL A 195 -22.95 2.76 40.60
C VAL A 195 -21.75 3.70 40.51
N SER A 196 -21.80 4.66 39.59
CA SER A 196 -20.78 5.71 39.55
C SER A 196 -20.70 6.36 40.93
N ALA A 197 -19.50 6.49 41.49
CA ALA A 197 -19.33 7.19 42.75
C ALA A 197 -19.95 8.60 42.59
N PRO A 198 -20.81 9.05 43.52
CA PRO A 198 -21.34 10.40 43.46
C PRO A 198 -20.18 11.40 43.45
N ASP A 199 -20.31 12.47 42.68
CA ASP A 199 -19.31 13.54 42.65
C ASP A 199 -19.10 14.05 44.08
N VAL A 200 -17.91 13.81 44.62
CA VAL A 200 -17.52 14.32 45.93
C VAL A 200 -17.23 15.81 45.76
N VAL A 201 -18.24 16.62 46.05
CA VAL A 201 -18.07 18.07 46.16
C VAL A 201 -17.37 18.32 47.50
N PHE A 202 -16.13 18.79 47.43
CA PHE A 202 -15.44 19.31 48.61
C PHE A 202 -15.85 20.77 48.77
N ASP A 203 -16.58 21.07 49.84
CA ASP A 203 -16.78 22.44 50.30
C ASP A 203 -15.47 22.90 50.98
N PHE A 204 -14.86 23.93 50.41
CA PHE A 204 -13.67 24.60 50.95
C PHE A 204 -14.06 25.66 51.99
#